data_AF-A0AAP0J7T2-F1
#
_entry.id   AF-A0AAP0J7T2-F1
#
_cell.length_a   1.000
_cell.length_b   1.000
_cell.length_c   1.000
_cell.angle_alpha   90.00
_cell.angle_beta   90.00
_cell.angle_gamma   90.00
#
_symmetry.space_group_name_H-M   'P 1'
#
loop_
_entity.id
_entity.type
_entity.pdbx_description
1 polymer ?
#
loop_
_entity_poly.entity_id
_entity_poly.type
_entity_poly.pdbx_seq_one_letter_code
_entity_poly.pdbx_strand_id
1 'polypeptide(L)'
;MAGGAIGAIITTDLAKFLRPDDFFYPLVTISPSDGEKVEEYLAKTRQPTVDIKFQVTNLGPNLHHKWPARQSPWILKPDILAPGVEILAAWVPNRGFTPLGNDYLLTNFEIVSGTSMSSPHMVGIAALLKSAHRDWSSPAIRSAMMTKADNVDNSNGRFIDMTNGTSGTPLDFGAGL
;
A
#
# COMPACT_ATOMS: atom_id res chain seq x y z
N MET A 1 -7.47 0.06 24.10
CA MET A 1 -7.44 1.30 24.91
C MET A 1 -8.11 1.02 26.25
N ALA A 2 -7.47 1.35 27.37
CA ALA A 2 -7.95 1.00 28.72
C ALA A 2 -8.80 2.10 29.40
N GLY A 3 -9.26 3.12 28.66
CA GLY A 3 -9.83 4.35 29.23
C GLY A 3 -11.27 4.71 28.85
N GLY A 4 -12.04 3.80 28.23
CA GLY A 4 -13.44 4.07 27.83
C GLY A 4 -13.61 5.03 26.64
N ALA A 5 -12.53 5.39 25.94
CA ALA A 5 -12.59 6.19 24.73
C ALA A 5 -13.28 5.44 23.58
N ILE A 6 -14.15 6.12 22.84
CA ILE A 6 -14.90 5.57 21.70
C ILE A 6 -14.12 5.62 20.37
N GLY A 7 -12.97 6.30 20.35
CA GLY A 7 -12.09 6.43 19.18
C GLY A 7 -10.89 7.33 19.48
N ALA A 8 -10.00 7.51 18.49
CA ALA A 8 -8.81 8.33 18.63
C ALA A 8 -8.46 9.12 17.36
N ILE A 9 -7.95 10.34 17.54
CA ILE A 9 -7.27 11.13 16.51
C ILE A 9 -5.77 11.04 16.83
N ILE A 10 -4.97 10.50 15.90
CA ILE A 10 -3.52 10.34 16.08
C ILE A 10 -2.78 11.26 15.13
N THR A 11 -1.90 12.07 15.67
CA THR A 11 -0.99 12.91 14.90
C THR A 11 0.26 12.11 14.53
N THR A 12 0.51 11.89 13.23
CA THR A 12 1.70 11.15 12.76
C THR A 12 2.04 11.45 11.30
N ASP A 13 3.33 11.47 10.98
CA ASP A 13 3.88 11.49 9.61
C ASP A 13 4.04 10.09 9.01
N LEU A 14 3.82 9.05 9.82
CA LEU A 14 3.92 7.64 9.43
C LEU A 14 2.59 7.05 8.95
N ALA A 15 1.56 7.88 8.75
CA ALA A 15 0.23 7.43 8.35
C ALA A 15 0.25 6.53 7.11
N LYS A 16 1.12 6.83 6.14
CA LYS A 16 1.38 6.06 4.91
C LYS A 16 1.93 4.64 5.13
N PHE A 17 2.40 4.31 6.33
CA PHE A 17 2.88 2.96 6.68
C PHE A 17 1.88 2.17 7.51
N LEU A 18 0.83 2.84 7.97
CA LEU A 18 -0.25 2.20 8.70
C LEU A 18 -1.13 1.44 7.72
N ARG A 19 -1.66 0.33 8.19
CA ARG A 19 -2.54 -0.54 7.42
C ARG A 19 -3.91 -0.58 8.07
N PRO A 20 -4.98 -0.84 7.30
CA PRO A 20 -6.32 -0.98 7.85
C PRO A 20 -6.43 -2.02 8.97
N ASP A 21 -5.60 -3.08 8.95
CA ASP A 21 -5.56 -4.15 9.96
C ASP A 21 -4.77 -3.81 11.23
N ASP A 22 -4.09 -2.65 11.29
CA ASP A 22 -3.39 -2.20 12.50
C ASP A 22 -4.34 -1.67 13.58
N PHE A 23 -5.63 -1.45 13.26
CA PHE A 23 -6.59 -0.77 14.13
C PHE A 23 -7.89 -1.54 14.34
N PHE A 24 -8.29 -1.66 15.61
CA PHE A 24 -9.50 -2.36 16.04
C PHE A 24 -10.53 -1.43 16.69
N TYR A 25 -10.29 -0.12 16.62
CA TYR A 25 -11.16 0.94 17.11
C TYR A 25 -11.24 2.07 16.07
N PRO A 26 -12.32 2.87 16.05
CA PRO A 26 -12.42 4.03 15.17
C PRO A 26 -11.24 4.98 15.38
N LEU A 27 -10.42 5.15 14.34
CA LEU A 27 -9.19 5.92 14.40
C LEU A 27 -9.02 6.72 13.11
N VAL A 28 -8.54 7.95 13.26
CA VAL A 28 -8.11 8.78 12.15
C VAL A 28 -6.70 9.29 12.43
N THR A 29 -5.85 9.21 11.43
CA THR A 29 -4.52 9.83 11.49
C THR A 29 -4.50 11.16 10.77
N ILE A 30 -3.84 12.15 11.37
CA ILE A 30 -3.66 13.48 10.80
C ILE A 30 -2.18 13.85 10.76
N SER A 31 -1.82 14.76 9.85
CA SER A 31 -0.46 15.27 9.74
C SER A 31 -0.06 16.04 11.01
N PRO A 32 1.23 16.13 11.36
CA PRO A 32 1.72 17.00 12.44
C PRO A 32 1.19 18.44 12.36
N SER A 33 1.19 19.02 11.16
CA SER A 33 0.66 20.37 10.93
C SER A 33 -0.85 20.52 11.16
N ASP A 34 -1.63 19.47 10.91
CA ASP A 34 -3.07 19.50 11.22
C ASP A 34 -3.33 19.19 12.69
N GLY A 35 -2.44 18.42 13.34
CA GLY A 35 -2.45 18.19 14.78
C GLY A 35 -2.37 19.50 15.57
N GLU A 36 -1.47 20.41 15.19
CA GLU A 36 -1.37 21.74 15.82
C GLU A 36 -2.68 22.53 15.74
N LYS A 37 -3.38 22.47 14.60
CA LYS A 37 -4.68 23.13 14.42
C LYS A 37 -5.76 22.52 15.30
N VAL A 38 -5.74 21.20 15.47
CA VAL A 38 -6.67 20.49 16.36
C VAL A 38 -6.40 20.86 17.82
N GLU A 39 -5.13 20.90 18.24
CA GLU A 39 -4.75 21.34 19.59
C GLU A 39 -5.20 22.78 19.86
N GLU A 40 -5.01 23.68 18.90
CA GLU A 40 -5.47 25.07 19.00
C GLU A 40 -7.00 25.15 19.11
N TYR A 41 -7.74 24.36 18.32
CA TYR A 41 -9.19 24.27 18.38
C TYR A 41 -9.69 23.79 19.76
N LEU A 42 -9.04 22.77 20.32
CA LEU A 42 -9.36 22.24 21.66
C LEU A 42 -9.10 23.28 22.76
N ALA A 43 -8.04 24.07 22.65
CA ALA A 43 -7.71 25.09 23.64
C ALA A 43 -8.68 26.29 23.63
N LYS A 44 -9.24 26.63 22.46
CA LYS A 44 -10.13 27.80 22.28
C LYS A 44 -11.60 27.49 22.47
N THR A 45 -11.99 26.22 22.50
CA THR A 45 -13.40 25.80 22.49
C THR A 45 -13.80 25.15 23.81
N ARG A 46 -14.85 25.66 24.45
CA ARG A 46 -15.30 25.18 25.78
C ARG A 46 -15.88 23.77 25.75
N GLN A 47 -16.49 23.35 24.64
CA GLN A 47 -17.06 22.02 24.42
C GLN A 47 -16.76 21.60 22.97
N PRO A 48 -15.54 21.13 22.69
CA PRO A 48 -15.15 20.79 21.33
C PRO A 48 -15.90 19.54 20.86
N THR A 49 -16.32 19.54 19.59
CA THR A 49 -16.98 18.43 18.92
C THR A 49 -16.32 18.18 17.58
N VAL A 50 -16.21 16.92 17.18
CA VAL A 50 -15.66 16.51 15.89
C VAL A 50 -16.62 15.55 15.20
N ASP A 51 -16.72 15.67 13.88
CA ASP A 51 -17.43 14.72 13.03
C ASP A 51 -16.37 13.98 12.18
N ILE A 52 -16.42 12.65 12.19
CA ILE A 52 -15.46 11.80 11.49
C ILE A 52 -16.22 10.85 10.58
N LYS A 53 -15.95 10.95 9.28
CA LYS A 53 -16.52 10.06 8.26
C LYS A 53 -15.53 8.95 7.92
N PHE A 54 -15.97 7.70 8.06
CA PHE A 54 -15.19 6.50 7.71
C PHE A 54 -15.59 5.96 6.32
N GLN A 55 -14.87 4.94 5.86
CA GLN A 55 -15.13 4.26 4.58
C GLN A 55 -15.02 5.19 3.36
N VAL A 56 -14.07 6.13 3.44
CA VAL A 56 -13.73 7.02 2.33
C VAL A 56 -12.47 6.48 1.67
N THR A 57 -12.52 6.24 0.36
CA THR A 57 -11.36 5.84 -0.44
C THR A 57 -10.99 7.00 -1.36
N ASN A 58 -9.77 7.51 -1.20
CA ASN A 58 -9.21 8.49 -2.12
C ASN A 58 -8.28 7.77 -3.10
N LEU A 59 -8.44 8.02 -4.39
CA LEU A 59 -7.58 7.43 -5.41
C LEU A 59 -6.28 8.23 -5.51
N GLY A 60 -5.15 7.56 -5.31
CA GLY A 60 -3.81 8.16 -5.41
C GLY A 60 -2.73 7.08 -5.53
N PRO A 61 -1.51 7.43 -5.98
CA PRO A 61 -0.43 6.48 -6.17
C PRO A 61 0.22 6.09 -4.83
N ASN A 62 0.05 4.83 -4.40
CA ASN A 62 0.76 4.24 -3.26
C ASN A 62 1.65 3.08 -3.73
N LEU A 63 2.84 3.36 -4.23
CA LEU A 63 3.80 2.35 -4.72
C LEU A 63 4.96 2.14 -3.74
N HIS A 64 4.85 1.20 -2.79
CA HIS A 64 5.94 0.88 -1.86
C HIS A 64 6.56 -0.48 -2.18
N HIS A 65 7.83 -0.56 -2.59
CA HIS A 65 8.64 -1.79 -2.38
C HIS A 65 10.15 -1.49 -2.36
N LYS A 66 10.88 -2.21 -1.50
CA LYS A 66 12.35 -2.21 -1.44
C LYS A 66 12.85 -3.58 -1.03
N TRP A 67 13.69 -4.21 -1.85
CA TRP A 67 14.49 -5.35 -1.42
C TRP A 67 15.75 -5.49 -2.28
N PRO A 68 16.96 -5.32 -1.73
CA PRO A 68 18.16 -5.71 -2.45
C PRO A 68 18.25 -7.24 -2.50
N ALA A 69 18.28 -7.83 -3.70
CA ALA A 69 18.60 -9.25 -3.82
C ALA A 69 20.08 -9.48 -3.46
N ARG A 70 20.32 -10.25 -2.40
CA ARG A 70 21.67 -10.60 -1.92
C ARG A 70 22.29 -11.82 -2.63
N GLN A 71 21.57 -12.48 -3.52
CA GLN A 71 22.00 -13.77 -4.07
C GLN A 71 22.97 -13.66 -5.26
N SER A 72 22.85 -12.61 -6.08
CA SER A 72 23.77 -12.36 -7.20
C SER A 72 23.95 -10.86 -7.40
N PRO A 73 25.06 -10.26 -6.93
CA PRO A 73 25.27 -8.81 -7.01
C PRO A 73 25.42 -8.30 -8.44
N TRP A 74 25.66 -9.18 -9.41
CA TRP A 74 25.80 -8.85 -10.83
C TRP A 74 24.47 -8.84 -11.59
N ILE A 75 23.37 -9.26 -10.97
CA ILE A 75 22.03 -9.28 -11.57
C ILE A 75 21.15 -8.34 -10.76
N LEU A 76 20.75 -7.24 -11.39
CA LEU A 76 19.87 -6.25 -10.77
C LEU A 76 18.52 -6.88 -10.38
N LYS A 77 18.07 -6.57 -9.17
CA LYS A 77 16.75 -6.92 -8.64
C LYS A 77 16.18 -5.75 -7.82
N PRO A 78 14.85 -5.60 -7.76
CA PRO A 78 13.82 -6.43 -8.43
C PRO A 78 13.80 -6.22 -9.96
N ASP A 79 12.97 -7.01 -10.66
CA ASP A 79 12.89 -6.92 -12.14
C ASP A 79 11.92 -5.84 -12.61
N ILE A 80 10.75 -5.76 -11.97
CA ILE A 80 9.62 -4.91 -12.35
C ILE A 80 8.74 -4.65 -11.13
N LEU A 81 8.05 -3.52 -11.10
CA LEU A 81 7.15 -3.06 -10.04
C LEU A 81 5.71 -3.46 -10.38
N ALA A 82 4.89 -3.81 -9.38
CA ALA A 82 3.46 -4.06 -9.58
C ALA A 82 2.65 -3.63 -8.33
N PRO A 83 1.34 -3.34 -8.48
CA PRO A 83 0.49 -2.97 -7.34
C PRO A 83 0.46 -4.04 -6.26
N GLY A 84 0.75 -3.65 -5.02
CA GLY A 84 0.78 -4.57 -3.88
C GLY A 84 0.50 -3.91 -2.54
N VAL A 85 0.00 -2.68 -2.53
CA VAL A 85 -0.42 -1.97 -1.32
C VAL A 85 -1.93 -1.81 -1.40
N GLU A 86 -2.63 -2.17 -0.32
CA GLU A 86 -4.08 -2.04 -0.17
C GLU A 86 -4.86 -2.72 -1.32
N ILE A 87 -4.47 -3.95 -1.68
CA ILE A 87 -5.12 -4.72 -2.74
C ILE A 87 -6.33 -5.45 -2.17
N LEU A 88 -7.51 -5.17 -2.72
CA LEU A 88 -8.75 -5.90 -2.44
C LEU A 88 -8.75 -7.24 -3.19
N ALA A 89 -8.84 -8.35 -2.47
CA ALA A 89 -8.90 -9.70 -3.04
C ALA A 89 -9.87 -10.60 -2.27
N ALA A 90 -10.23 -11.74 -2.86
CA ALA A 90 -11.12 -12.71 -2.21
C ALA A 90 -10.51 -13.26 -0.92
N TRP A 91 -11.36 -13.44 0.10
CA TRP A 91 -10.98 -13.97 1.41
C TRP A 91 -11.92 -15.11 1.83
N VAL A 92 -11.42 -15.93 2.75
CA VAL A 92 -12.15 -17.09 3.26
C VAL A 92 -13.24 -16.61 4.24
N PRO A 93 -14.54 -16.85 3.95
CA PRO A 93 -15.64 -16.19 4.66
C PRO A 93 -15.83 -16.62 6.11
N ASN A 94 -15.29 -17.78 6.50
CA ASN A 94 -15.33 -18.28 7.88
C ASN A 94 -14.01 -18.05 8.63
N ARG A 95 -13.10 -17.23 8.08
CA ARG A 95 -11.85 -16.86 8.72
C ARG A 95 -11.86 -15.38 9.06
N GLY A 96 -11.97 -15.10 10.35
CA GLY A 96 -11.82 -13.75 10.88
C GLY A 96 -10.48 -13.12 10.49
N PHE A 97 -10.52 -11.85 10.10
CA PHE A 97 -9.33 -11.08 9.77
C PHE A 97 -9.15 -9.93 10.76
N THR A 98 -10.05 -8.95 10.73
CA THR A 98 -10.00 -7.78 11.64
C THR A 98 -10.74 -8.08 12.95
N PRO A 99 -10.06 -8.08 14.11
CA PRO A 99 -10.72 -8.22 15.40
C PRO A 99 -11.58 -6.98 15.71
N LEU A 100 -12.73 -7.25 16.32
CA LEU A 100 -13.69 -6.26 16.80
C LEU A 100 -14.14 -6.68 18.20
N GLY A 101 -13.56 -6.04 19.22
CA GLY A 101 -13.77 -6.46 20.61
C GLY A 101 -13.24 -7.87 20.87
N ASN A 102 -14.13 -8.80 21.21
CA ASN A 102 -13.80 -10.21 21.46
C ASN A 102 -14.04 -11.13 20.24
N ASP A 103 -14.55 -10.59 19.13
CA ASP A 103 -14.87 -11.32 17.90
C ASP A 103 -14.02 -10.83 16.72
N TYR A 104 -14.24 -11.43 15.55
CA TYR A 104 -13.63 -11.00 14.29
C TYR A 104 -14.70 -10.67 13.24
N LEU A 105 -14.42 -9.69 12.40
CA LEU A 105 -15.20 -9.44 11.21
C LEU A 105 -14.96 -10.55 10.17
N LEU A 106 -16.06 -11.04 9.61
CA LEU A 106 -16.08 -12.00 8.51
C LEU A 106 -16.37 -11.27 7.20
N THR A 107 -15.64 -11.61 6.15
CA THR A 107 -15.77 -10.97 4.84
C THR A 107 -15.46 -11.96 3.71
N ASN A 108 -16.07 -11.73 2.54
CA ASN A 108 -15.74 -12.43 1.30
C ASN A 108 -14.54 -11.81 0.57
N PHE A 109 -14.19 -10.56 0.93
CA PHE A 109 -13.09 -9.80 0.32
C PHE A 109 -12.34 -8.99 1.36
N GLU A 110 -11.03 -8.93 1.23
CA GLU A 110 -10.17 -8.24 2.19
C GLU A 110 -9.11 -7.39 1.49
N ILE A 111 -8.68 -6.32 2.15
CA ILE A 111 -7.63 -5.41 1.71
C ILE A 111 -6.32 -5.83 2.36
N VAL A 112 -5.36 -6.28 1.56
CA VAL A 112 -4.06 -6.76 2.03
C VAL A 112 -2.90 -6.16 1.24
N SER A 113 -1.77 -5.99 1.94
CA SER A 113 -0.56 -5.37 1.38
C SER A 113 0.62 -6.34 1.44
N GLY A 114 1.39 -6.43 0.36
CA GLY A 114 2.64 -7.17 0.29
C GLY A 114 3.09 -7.44 -1.15
N THR A 115 4.36 -7.85 -1.31
CA THR A 115 4.85 -8.37 -2.59
C THR A 115 4.11 -9.63 -3.03
N SER A 116 3.55 -10.38 -2.08
CA SER A 116 2.61 -11.49 -2.32
C SER A 116 1.36 -11.06 -3.11
N MET A 117 0.98 -9.77 -3.07
CA MET A 117 -0.12 -9.20 -3.85
C MET A 117 0.37 -8.60 -5.17
N SER A 118 1.61 -8.10 -5.24
CA SER A 118 2.25 -7.69 -6.51
C SER A 118 2.50 -8.87 -7.45
N SER A 119 2.96 -10.01 -6.91
CA SER A 119 3.30 -11.19 -7.70
C SER A 119 2.17 -11.72 -8.60
N PRO A 120 0.92 -11.91 -8.11
CA PRO A 120 -0.17 -12.41 -8.96
C PRO A 120 -0.55 -11.45 -10.09
N HIS A 121 -0.39 -10.13 -9.93
CA HIS A 121 -0.57 -9.18 -11.05
C HIS A 121 0.39 -9.49 -12.20
N MET A 122 1.67 -9.66 -11.89
CA MET A 122 2.70 -9.96 -12.89
C MET A 122 2.54 -11.35 -13.50
N VAL A 123 2.12 -12.34 -12.71
CA VAL A 123 1.80 -13.67 -13.23
C VAL A 123 0.61 -13.61 -14.19
N GLY A 124 -0.42 -12.82 -13.88
CA GLY A 124 -1.56 -12.61 -14.76
C GLY A 124 -1.15 -11.99 -16.11
N ILE A 125 -0.36 -10.92 -16.08
CA ILE A 125 0.18 -10.27 -17.29
C ILE A 125 1.03 -11.26 -18.11
N ALA A 126 1.93 -12.00 -17.46
CA ALA A 126 2.77 -12.99 -18.11
C ALA A 126 1.95 -14.12 -18.77
N ALA A 127 0.88 -14.57 -18.12
CA ALA A 127 -0.03 -15.57 -18.66
C ALA A 127 -0.79 -15.05 -19.89
N LEU A 128 -1.26 -13.80 -19.86
CA LEU A 128 -1.89 -13.16 -21.02
C LEU A 128 -0.91 -13.03 -22.20
N LEU A 129 0.33 -12.58 -21.93
CA LEU A 129 1.39 -12.52 -22.95
C LEU A 129 1.69 -13.90 -23.52
N LYS A 130 1.78 -14.94 -22.70
CA LYS A 130 1.99 -16.32 -23.16
C LYS A 130 0.81 -16.85 -23.98
N SER A 131 -0.42 -16.45 -23.64
CA SER A 131 -1.60 -16.83 -24.40
C SER A 131 -1.61 -16.18 -25.79
N ALA A 132 -1.25 -14.89 -25.87
CA ALA A 132 -1.16 -14.13 -27.12
C ALA A 132 0.04 -14.55 -27.99
N HIS A 133 1.16 -14.88 -27.36
CA HIS A 133 2.42 -15.26 -28.00
C HIS A 133 2.88 -16.64 -27.50
N ARG A 134 2.21 -17.69 -27.96
CA ARG A 134 2.42 -19.06 -27.47
C ARG A 134 3.82 -19.60 -27.73
N ASP A 135 4.52 -19.07 -28.72
CA ASP A 135 5.90 -19.40 -29.09
C ASP A 135 6.95 -18.70 -28.20
N TRP A 136 6.59 -17.62 -27.49
CA TRP A 136 7.54 -16.89 -26.66
C TRP A 136 8.05 -17.74 -25.49
N SER A 137 9.36 -17.68 -25.27
CA SER A 137 10.01 -18.27 -24.10
C SER A 137 9.73 -17.44 -22.84
N SER A 138 9.94 -18.02 -21.65
CA SER A 138 9.83 -17.28 -20.38
C SER A 138 10.74 -16.03 -20.33
N PRO A 139 12.02 -16.09 -20.75
CA PRO A 139 12.86 -14.91 -20.87
C PRO A 139 12.32 -13.84 -21.83
N ALA A 140 11.70 -14.24 -22.95
CA ALA A 140 11.11 -13.30 -23.90
C ALA A 140 9.92 -12.54 -23.28
N ILE A 141 9.05 -13.24 -22.55
CA ILE A 141 7.93 -12.61 -21.80
C ILE A 141 8.47 -11.64 -20.75
N ARG A 142 9.44 -12.07 -19.94
CA ARG A 142 10.09 -11.19 -18.94
C ARG A 142 10.70 -9.95 -19.60
N SER A 143 11.38 -10.12 -20.73
CA SER A 143 11.98 -9.01 -21.46
C SER A 143 10.94 -8.04 -22.00
N ALA A 144 9.84 -8.54 -22.56
CA ALA A 144 8.76 -7.71 -23.05
C ALA A 144 8.12 -6.88 -21.93
N MET A 145 7.88 -7.50 -20.76
CA MET A 145 7.35 -6.79 -19.59
C MET A 145 8.31 -5.69 -19.11
N MET A 146 9.58 -6.01 -18.91
CA MET A 146 10.57 -5.05 -18.40
C MET A 146 10.81 -3.89 -19.37
N THR A 147 10.93 -4.14 -20.67
CA THR A 147 11.25 -3.09 -21.66
C THR A 147 10.06 -2.20 -22.02
N LYS A 148 8.86 -2.56 -21.55
CA LYS A 148 7.63 -1.78 -21.71
C LYS A 148 7.11 -1.15 -20.42
N ALA A 149 7.78 -1.39 -19.30
CA ALA A 149 7.43 -0.78 -18.04
C ALA A 149 7.70 0.74 -18.07
N ASP A 150 6.83 1.49 -17.40
CA ASP A 150 6.98 2.94 -17.24
C ASP A 150 7.94 3.23 -16.07
N ASN A 151 8.94 4.08 -16.32
CA ASN A 151 9.95 4.45 -15.33
C ASN A 151 9.68 5.79 -14.62
N VAL A 152 8.48 6.34 -14.83
CA VAL A 152 8.01 7.59 -14.23
C VAL A 152 6.64 7.39 -13.60
N ASP A 153 6.30 8.22 -12.62
CA ASP A 153 4.99 8.24 -12.00
C ASP A 153 3.96 9.03 -12.83
N ASN A 154 2.73 9.11 -12.32
CA ASN A 154 1.62 9.83 -12.95
C ASN A 154 1.82 11.36 -13.06
N SER A 155 2.83 11.92 -12.37
CA SER A 155 3.26 13.31 -12.48
C SER A 155 4.39 13.51 -13.50
N ASN A 156 4.77 12.46 -14.23
CA ASN A 156 5.98 12.36 -15.05
C ASN A 156 7.28 12.57 -14.22
N GLY A 157 7.20 12.36 -12.91
CA GLY A 157 8.32 12.40 -11.98
C GLY A 157 8.98 11.04 -11.81
N ARG A 158 10.13 11.01 -11.13
CA ARG A 158 10.75 9.73 -10.72
C ARG A 158 9.94 9.15 -9.57
N PHE A 159 9.80 7.82 -9.54
CA PHE A 159 9.29 7.13 -8.35
C PHE A 159 10.04 7.59 -7.10
N ILE A 160 9.32 7.71 -5.99
CA ILE A 160 9.87 8.15 -4.70
C ILE A 160 9.88 6.96 -3.73
N ASP A 161 11.02 6.75 -3.06
CA ASP A 161 11.11 5.83 -1.93
C ASP A 161 10.36 6.45 -0.75
N MET A 162 9.21 5.87 -0.42
CA MET A 162 8.36 6.41 0.64
C MET A 162 8.96 6.34 2.05
N THR A 163 10.01 5.55 2.26
CA THR A 163 10.72 5.45 3.55
C THR A 163 11.55 6.68 3.86
N ASN A 164 12.14 7.32 2.84
CA ASN A 164 13.07 8.44 3.02
C ASN A 164 12.71 9.68 2.16
N GLY A 165 11.69 9.60 1.31
CA GLY A 165 11.24 10.68 0.44
C GLY A 165 12.19 11.00 -0.71
N THR A 166 13.18 10.15 -0.97
CA THR A 166 14.17 10.36 -2.03
C THR A 166 13.76 9.67 -3.33
N SER A 167 14.36 10.05 -4.46
CA SER A 167 14.10 9.37 -5.73
C SER A 167 14.54 7.90 -5.67
N GLY A 168 13.61 7.02 -6.04
CA GLY A 168 13.86 5.60 -6.22
C GLY A 168 14.90 5.34 -7.30
N THR A 169 15.53 4.19 -7.15
CA THR A 169 16.52 3.63 -8.05
C THR A 169 16.01 2.34 -8.68
N PRO A 170 16.68 1.81 -9.71
CA PRO A 170 16.37 0.48 -10.23
C PRO A 170 16.50 -0.65 -9.19
N LEU A 171 17.16 -0.43 -8.04
CA LEU A 171 17.16 -1.38 -6.91
C LEU A 171 15.85 -1.38 -6.11
N ASP A 172 14.99 -0.40 -6.34
CA ASP A 172 13.69 -0.25 -5.68
C ASP A 172 12.57 -0.74 -6.61
N PHE A 173 12.59 -0.37 -7.89
CA PHE A 173 11.49 -0.65 -8.84
C PHE A 173 11.87 -1.48 -10.08
N GLY A 174 13.15 -1.87 -10.23
CA GLY A 174 13.61 -2.60 -11.41
C GLY A 174 13.48 -1.75 -12.68
N ALA A 175 12.78 -2.28 -13.69
CA ALA A 175 12.57 -1.58 -14.94
C ALA A 175 11.50 -0.48 -14.87
N GLY A 176 10.55 -0.58 -13.94
CA GLY A 176 9.39 0.33 -13.86
C GLY A 176 8.11 -0.38 -13.44
N LEU A 177 6.98 0.32 -13.53
CA LEU A 177 5.63 -0.22 -13.35
C LEU A 177 5.05 -0.77 -14.65
#